data_AF-A0A2H0DTZ8-F1
#
_entry.id   AF-A0A2H0DTZ8-F1
#
_cell.length_a   1.000
_cell.length_b   1.000
_cell.length_c   1.000
_cell.angle_alpha   90.00
_cell.angle_beta   90.00
_cell.angle_gamma   90.00
#
_symmetry.space_group_name_H-M   'P 1'
#
loop_
_entity.id
_entity.type
_entity.pdbx_description
1 polymer ?
#
loop_
_entity_poly.entity_id
_entity_poly.type
_entity_poly.pdbx_seq_one_letter_code
_entity_poly.pdbx_strand_id
1 'polypeptide(L)'
;MYSSRGSPGSRGTEGDLRVGDRHGRRSRDDESFMKIFLRHVFINLLVLYFTDLFYPSFSLPHDLKTLLSASVIWLLLNKIVKPVIKLLLLPINLITLNLFSWAISLLTLFLLQILVGGISITSYAFPGANFSGFIIPPLFIGVFLSYVLTSTLLNAFHSFIFWLIRKDSE
;
A
#
# COMPACT_ATOMS: atom_id res chain seq x y z
N MET A 1 34.16 -58.47 -56.75
CA MET A 1 34.02 -59.89 -56.38
C MET A 1 33.67 -59.92 -54.89
N TYR A 2 32.46 -60.40 -54.56
CA TYR A 2 31.91 -60.78 -53.24
C TYR A 2 31.97 -59.75 -52.08
N SER A 3 30.82 -59.18 -51.63
CA SER A 3 29.79 -59.78 -50.74
C SER A 3 30.13 -59.54 -49.26
N SER A 4 29.24 -59.25 -48.30
CA SER A 4 27.80 -58.96 -48.23
C SER A 4 27.45 -58.91 -46.73
N ARG A 5 26.49 -58.04 -46.36
CA ARG A 5 25.52 -58.16 -45.25
C ARG A 5 25.91 -58.02 -43.76
N GLY A 6 25.15 -57.11 -43.12
CA GLY A 6 24.35 -57.34 -41.89
C GLY A 6 25.09 -57.14 -40.57
N SER A 7 24.57 -56.47 -39.54
CA SER A 7 23.19 -56.15 -39.20
C SER A 7 23.15 -55.01 -38.14
N PRO A 8 21.97 -54.45 -37.86
CA PRO A 8 21.78 -53.22 -37.09
C PRO A 8 21.50 -53.49 -35.60
N GLY A 9 21.71 -52.46 -34.78
CA GLY A 9 20.96 -52.30 -33.54
C GLY A 9 21.81 -52.13 -32.29
N SER A 10 21.71 -50.95 -31.71
CA SER A 10 21.32 -50.82 -30.31
C SER A 10 20.95 -49.37 -30.05
N ARG A 11 19.65 -49.15 -29.89
CA ARG A 11 19.01 -47.95 -29.35
C ARG A 11 19.71 -47.56 -28.04
N GLY A 12 20.49 -46.49 -28.08
CA GLY A 12 20.84 -45.73 -26.88
C GLY A 12 19.64 -44.86 -26.53
N THR A 13 18.98 -45.19 -25.44
CA THR A 13 17.84 -44.48 -24.88
C THR A 13 18.20 -43.04 -24.53
N GLU A 14 17.86 -42.08 -25.38
CA GLU A 14 17.67 -40.66 -25.01
C GLU A 14 16.39 -40.49 -24.18
N GLY A 15 16.30 -41.26 -23.10
CA GLY A 15 15.19 -41.30 -22.14
C GLY A 15 15.52 -40.60 -20.83
N ASP A 16 16.68 -39.96 -20.69
CA ASP A 16 17.06 -39.20 -19.49
C ASP A 16 16.61 -37.73 -19.60
N LEU A 17 15.32 -37.54 -19.90
CA LEU A 17 14.65 -36.32 -19.47
C LEU A 17 14.52 -36.42 -17.96
N ARG A 18 15.38 -35.68 -17.26
CA ARG A 18 15.39 -35.47 -15.80
C ARG A 18 14.00 -35.03 -15.29
N VAL A 19 13.13 -36.00 -15.04
CA VAL A 19 11.85 -35.84 -14.33
C VAL A 19 12.12 -36.03 -12.84
N GLY A 20 12.89 -35.11 -12.25
CA GLY A 20 13.34 -35.31 -10.87
C GLY A 20 13.82 -34.08 -10.14
N ASP A 21 13.33 -32.87 -10.46
CA ASP A 21 13.74 -31.65 -9.73
C ASP A 21 12.65 -30.56 -9.74
N ARG A 22 11.36 -30.95 -9.59
CA ARG A 22 10.23 -29.99 -9.55
C ARG A 22 9.42 -30.00 -8.25
N HIS A 23 9.94 -30.57 -7.17
CA HIS A 23 9.23 -30.61 -5.88
C HIS A 23 9.81 -29.70 -4.78
N GLY A 24 10.99 -29.10 -4.97
CA GLY A 24 11.61 -28.23 -3.96
C GLY A 24 11.39 -26.71 -4.11
N ARG A 25 10.88 -26.22 -5.25
CA ARG A 25 10.79 -24.75 -5.49
C ARG A 25 9.54 -24.08 -4.91
N ARG A 26 8.43 -24.82 -4.78
CA ARG A 26 7.13 -24.22 -4.46
C ARG A 26 7.03 -23.64 -3.05
N SER A 27 7.73 -24.22 -2.07
CA SER A 27 7.68 -23.74 -0.68
C SER A 27 8.46 -22.45 -0.43
N ARG A 28 9.48 -22.15 -1.24
CA ARG A 28 10.30 -20.93 -1.07
C ARG A 28 9.59 -19.70 -1.62
N ASP A 29 8.76 -19.88 -2.65
CA ASP A 29 7.97 -18.82 -3.25
C ASP A 29 6.89 -18.33 -2.27
N ASP A 30 6.14 -19.24 -1.64
CA ASP A 30 5.08 -18.91 -0.67
C ASP A 30 5.61 -18.15 0.56
N GLU A 31 6.80 -18.53 1.05
CA GLU A 31 7.46 -17.83 2.16
C GLU A 31 7.79 -16.37 1.80
N SER A 32 8.22 -16.13 0.56
CA SER A 32 8.53 -14.78 0.08
C SER A 32 7.28 -13.91 -0.05
N PHE A 33 6.17 -14.46 -0.56
CA PHE A 33 4.91 -13.74 -0.70
C PHE A 33 4.32 -13.32 0.65
N MET A 34 4.33 -14.22 1.64
CA MET A 34 3.81 -13.92 2.98
C MET A 34 4.61 -12.82 3.67
N LYS A 35 5.95 -12.86 3.55
CA LYS A 35 6.83 -11.82 4.09
C LYS A 35 6.55 -10.45 3.46
N ILE A 36 6.38 -10.41 2.14
CA ILE A 36 6.08 -9.18 1.41
C ILE A 36 4.72 -8.62 1.85
N PHE A 37 3.69 -9.45 1.92
CA PHE A 37 2.36 -9.01 2.35
C PHE A 37 2.40 -8.44 3.77
N LEU A 38 3.03 -9.16 4.71
CA LEU A 38 3.11 -8.75 6.11
C LEU A 38 3.88 -7.44 6.26
N ARG A 39 4.94 -7.24 5.48
CA ARG A 39 5.68 -5.96 5.43
C ARG A 39 4.78 -4.81 4.97
N HIS A 40 3.94 -5.01 3.95
CA HIS A 40 3.02 -3.97 3.49
C HIS A 40 1.95 -3.64 4.53
N VAL A 41 1.39 -4.65 5.20
CA VAL A 41 0.42 -4.42 6.30
C VAL A 41 1.08 -3.63 7.43
N PHE A 42 2.29 -4.01 7.82
CA PHE A 42 3.04 -3.32 8.87
C PHE A 42 3.35 -1.85 8.52
N ILE A 43 3.77 -1.57 7.28
CA ILE A 43 3.97 -0.19 6.80
C ILE A 43 2.68 0.61 6.90
N ASN A 44 1.56 0.06 6.41
CA ASN A 44 0.27 0.75 6.45
C ASN A 44 -0.23 0.99 7.89
N LEU A 45 0.04 0.04 8.79
CA LEU A 45 -0.24 0.19 10.21
C LEU A 45 0.54 1.37 10.80
N LEU A 46 1.85 1.44 10.54
CA LEU A 46 2.68 2.55 11.01
C LEU A 46 2.19 3.88 10.44
N VAL A 47 1.87 3.94 9.15
CA VAL A 47 1.35 5.14 8.50
C VAL A 47 0.10 5.66 9.21
N LEU A 48 -0.90 4.80 9.43
CA LEU A 48 -2.15 5.17 10.09
C LEU A 48 -1.91 5.61 11.54
N TYR A 49 -1.05 4.89 12.26
CA TYR A 49 -0.69 5.20 13.64
C TYR A 49 0.02 6.56 13.76
N PHE A 50 0.98 6.84 12.88
CA PHE A 50 1.65 8.14 12.86
C PHE A 50 0.70 9.27 12.43
N THR A 51 -0.22 9.03 11.49
CA THR A 51 -1.24 10.03 11.14
C THR A 51 -2.10 10.43 12.34
N ASP A 52 -2.55 9.45 13.12
CA ASP A 52 -3.34 9.70 14.35
C ASP A 52 -2.52 10.47 15.40
N LEU A 53 -1.25 10.10 15.59
CA LEU A 53 -0.37 10.78 16.54
C LEU A 53 -0.06 12.23 16.16
N PHE A 54 0.15 12.51 14.86
CA PHE A 54 0.54 13.85 14.38
C PHE A 54 -0.66 14.77 14.13
N TYR A 55 -1.84 14.24 13.84
CA TYR A 55 -2.99 15.05 13.44
C TYR A 55 -4.22 14.74 14.32
N PRO A 56 -4.51 15.57 15.34
CA PRO A 56 -5.57 15.32 16.34
C PRO A 56 -6.99 15.20 15.77
N SER A 57 -7.19 15.69 14.54
CA SER A 57 -8.47 15.63 13.83
C SER A 57 -8.78 14.25 13.27
N PHE A 58 -7.75 13.44 13.00
CA PHE A 58 -7.89 12.04 12.63
C PHE A 58 -7.79 11.21 13.90
N SER A 59 -8.90 10.65 14.36
CA SER A 59 -8.93 9.78 15.53
C SER A 59 -9.19 8.34 15.11
N LEU A 60 -8.24 7.49 15.45
CA LEU A 60 -8.24 6.05 15.24
C LEU A 60 -8.17 5.35 16.61
N PRO A 61 -9.16 4.53 16.98
CA PRO A 61 -9.10 3.76 18.23
C PRO A 61 -7.84 2.90 18.27
N HIS A 62 -7.09 2.96 19.38
CA HIS A 62 -5.84 2.22 19.58
C HIS A 62 -6.04 0.73 19.89
N ASP A 63 -7.23 0.20 19.62
CA ASP A 63 -7.51 -1.22 19.73
C ASP A 63 -6.74 -2.00 18.66
N LEU A 64 -6.02 -3.04 19.06
CA LEU A 64 -5.24 -3.89 18.14
C LEU A 64 -6.08 -4.42 16.97
N LYS A 65 -7.35 -4.76 17.24
CA LYS A 65 -8.30 -5.25 16.22
C LYS A 65 -8.59 -4.17 15.17
N THR A 66 -8.85 -2.93 15.61
CA THR A 66 -9.18 -1.80 14.73
C THR A 66 -7.96 -1.34 13.95
N LEU A 67 -6.79 -1.31 14.58
CA LEU A 67 -5.54 -0.92 13.93
C LEU A 67 -5.15 -1.92 12.83
N LEU A 68 -5.26 -3.22 13.14
CA LEU A 68 -4.95 -4.28 12.18
C LEU A 68 -5.98 -4.32 11.05
N SER A 69 -7.29 -4.23 11.35
CA SER A 69 -8.32 -4.17 10.31
C SER A 69 -8.16 -2.93 9.42
N ALA A 70 -7.88 -1.75 10.00
CA ALA A 70 -7.66 -0.52 9.24
C ALA A 70 -6.44 -0.63 8.32
N SER A 71 -5.33 -1.20 8.78
CA SER A 71 -4.13 -1.37 7.94
C SER A 71 -4.37 -2.30 6.75
N VAL A 72 -5.09 -3.41 6.96
CA VAL A 72 -5.44 -4.37 5.90
C VAL A 72 -6.44 -3.75 4.91
N ILE A 73 -7.47 -3.07 5.41
CA ILE A 73 -8.46 -2.39 4.57
C ILE A 73 -7.79 -1.26 3.78
N TRP A 74 -6.92 -0.46 4.40
CA TRP A 74 -6.18 0.60 3.71
C TRP A 74 -5.27 0.06 2.60
N LEU A 75 -4.58 -1.05 2.84
CA LEU A 75 -3.83 -1.77 1.80
C LEU A 75 -4.73 -2.19 0.64
N LEU A 76 -5.88 -2.80 0.95
CA LEU A 76 -6.82 -3.29 -0.05
C LEU A 76 -7.44 -2.15 -0.87
N LEU A 77 -7.81 -1.06 -0.21
CA LEU A 77 -8.32 0.16 -0.83
C LEU A 77 -7.30 0.75 -1.79
N ASN A 78 -6.03 0.87 -1.38
CA ASN A 78 -4.98 1.39 -2.25
C ASN A 78 -4.66 0.45 -3.44
N LYS A 79 -4.79 -0.86 -3.26
CA LYS A 79 -4.46 -1.85 -4.29
C LYS A 79 -5.59 -2.09 -5.29
N ILE A 80 -6.85 -2.00 -4.85
CA ILE A 80 -8.03 -2.34 -5.68
C ILE A 80 -8.85 -1.10 -5.97
N VAL A 81 -9.29 -0.38 -4.94
CA VAL A 81 -10.27 0.70 -5.08
C VAL A 81 -9.66 1.95 -5.71
N LYS A 82 -8.44 2.32 -5.30
CA LYS A 82 -7.74 3.51 -5.84
C LYS A 82 -7.51 3.41 -7.36
N PRO A 83 -7.07 2.28 -7.94
CA PRO A 83 -7.04 2.09 -9.39
C PRO A 83 -8.41 2.25 -10.06
N VAL A 84 -9.47 1.70 -9.46
CA VAL A 84 -10.84 1.81 -9.99
C VAL A 84 -11.28 3.26 -10.02
N ILE A 85 -11.16 3.99 -8.90
CA ILE A 85 -11.50 5.42 -8.83
C ILE A 85 -10.66 6.22 -9.84
N LYS A 86 -9.36 5.92 -9.95
CA LYS A 86 -8.47 6.58 -10.90
C LYS A 86 -8.87 6.34 -12.36
N LEU A 87 -9.38 5.16 -12.68
CA LEU A 87 -9.88 4.84 -14.01
C LEU A 87 -11.16 5.63 -14.33
N LEU A 88 -12.09 5.73 -13.38
CA LEU A 88 -13.32 6.52 -13.53
C LEU A 88 -13.01 8.02 -13.69
N LEU A 89 -12.07 8.54 -12.90
CA LEU A 89 -11.67 9.95 -12.92
C LEU A 89 -10.54 10.25 -13.91
N LEU A 90 -10.12 9.29 -14.73
CA LEU A 90 -9.00 9.42 -15.66
C LEU A 90 -9.12 10.65 -16.60
N PRO A 91 -10.25 10.90 -17.29
CA PRO A 91 -10.34 12.05 -18.20
C PRO A 91 -10.16 13.38 -17.46
N ILE A 92 -10.80 13.52 -16.30
CA ILE A 92 -10.72 14.72 -15.46
C ILE A 92 -9.30 14.87 -14.89
N ASN A 93 -8.67 13.78 -14.48
CA ASN A 93 -7.33 13.79 -13.93
C ASN A 93 -6.28 14.22 -14.96
N LEU A 94 -6.48 13.91 -16.25
CA LEU A 94 -5.62 14.40 -17.32
C LEU A 94 -5.81 15.90 -17.59
N ILE A 95 -7.06 16.37 -17.65
CA ILE A 95 -7.38 17.78 -17.89
C ILE A 95 -6.87 18.67 -16.75
N THR A 96 -6.93 18.17 -15.52
CA THR A 96 -6.52 18.92 -14.30
C THR A 96 -5.05 18.74 -13.93
N LEU A 97 -4.21 18.25 -14.85
CA LEU A 97 -2.77 18.02 -14.62
C LEU A 97 -2.49 17.23 -13.33
N ASN A 98 -3.24 16.14 -13.14
CA ASN A 98 -3.14 15.24 -12.00
C ASN A 98 -3.54 15.86 -10.64
N LEU A 99 -4.12 17.06 -10.60
CA LEU A 99 -4.62 17.66 -9.35
C LEU A 99 -5.70 16.81 -8.68
N PHE A 100 -6.58 16.19 -9.48
CA PHE A 100 -7.63 15.31 -8.98
C PHE A 100 -7.11 14.02 -8.32
N SER A 101 -5.82 13.70 -8.44
CA SER A 101 -5.22 12.59 -7.70
C SER A 101 -5.32 12.74 -6.17
N TRP A 102 -5.39 13.98 -5.68
CA TRP A 102 -5.66 14.27 -4.28
C TRP A 102 -7.10 13.90 -3.91
N ALA A 103 -8.07 14.22 -4.77
CA ALA A 103 -9.47 13.84 -4.57
C ALA A 103 -9.66 12.32 -4.57
N ILE A 104 -8.89 11.58 -5.39
CA ILE A 104 -8.87 10.10 -5.34
C ILE A 104 -8.42 9.60 -3.96
N SER A 105 -7.36 10.20 -3.42
CA SER A 105 -6.82 9.83 -2.10
C SER A 105 -7.79 10.18 -0.98
N LEU A 106 -8.46 11.32 -1.08
CA LEU A 106 -9.53 11.75 -0.18
C LEU A 106 -10.71 10.78 -0.20
N LEU A 107 -11.20 10.41 -1.39
CA LEU A 107 -12.29 9.45 -1.55
C LEU A 107 -11.92 8.07 -1.00
N THR A 108 -10.67 7.65 -1.20
CA THR A 108 -10.15 6.39 -0.65
C THR A 108 -10.14 6.42 0.89
N LEU A 109 -9.72 7.54 1.49
CA LEU A 109 -9.78 7.74 2.95
C LEU A 109 -11.20 7.75 3.48
N PHE A 110 -12.13 8.39 2.77
CA PHE A 110 -13.54 8.39 3.13
C PHE A 110 -14.11 6.95 3.15
N LEU A 111 -13.75 6.13 2.18
CA LEU A 111 -14.12 4.71 2.17
C LEU A 111 -13.49 3.92 3.32
N LEU A 112 -12.23 4.20 3.68
CA LEU A 112 -11.58 3.58 4.84
C LEU A 112 -12.41 3.80 6.11
N GLN A 113 -12.84 5.05 6.33
CA GLN A 113 -13.61 5.41 7.51
C GLN A 113 -14.92 4.61 7.61
N ILE A 114 -15.63 4.47 6.49
CA ILE A 114 -16.90 3.72 6.44
C ILE A 114 -16.66 2.23 6.66
N LEU A 115 -15.62 1.65 6.05
CA LEU A 115 -15.36 0.21 6.09
C LEU A 115 -14.82 -0.28 7.44
N VAL A 116 -14.00 0.53 8.11
CA VAL A 116 -13.39 0.15 9.39
C VAL A 116 -14.40 0.28 10.53
N GLY A 117 -15.27 1.29 10.49
CA GLY A 117 -16.24 1.55 11.56
C GLY A 117 -15.56 1.83 12.90
N GLY A 118 -15.12 3.07 13.11
CA GLY A 118 -14.41 3.47 14.33
C GLY A 118 -13.45 4.63 14.12
N ILE A 119 -13.06 4.89 12.86
CA ILE A 119 -12.31 6.07 12.48
C ILE A 119 -13.24 7.28 12.53
N SER A 120 -12.80 8.37 13.15
CA SER A 120 -13.50 9.64 13.11
C SER A 120 -12.57 10.75 12.59
N ILE A 121 -13.10 11.55 11.68
CA ILE A 121 -12.43 12.74 11.14
C ILE A 121 -13.32 13.93 11.48
N THR A 122 -12.85 14.76 12.41
CA THR A 122 -13.61 15.91 12.94
C THR A 122 -12.98 17.23 12.52
N SER A 123 -13.73 18.33 12.63
CA SER A 123 -13.15 19.67 12.49
C SER A 123 -12.14 19.93 13.60
N TYR A 124 -11.06 20.65 13.28
CA TYR A 124 -10.04 20.99 14.26
C TYR A 124 -9.86 22.50 14.36
N ALA A 125 -9.97 23.01 15.58
CA ALA A 125 -9.67 24.40 15.88
C ALA A 125 -8.21 24.48 16.35
N PHE A 126 -7.34 25.02 15.49
CA PHE A 126 -5.97 25.31 15.87
C PHE A 126 -5.98 26.48 16.86
N PRO A 127 -5.48 26.31 18.10
CA PRO A 127 -5.59 27.32 19.15
C PRO A 127 -4.68 28.55 18.94
N GLY A 128 -3.88 28.57 17.87
CA GLY A 128 -2.83 29.55 17.67
C GLY A 128 -1.53 29.11 18.34
N ALA A 129 -0.42 29.69 17.90
CA ALA A 129 0.89 29.44 18.49
C ALA A 129 1.70 30.74 18.51
N ASN A 130 2.51 30.91 19.56
CA ASN A 130 3.41 32.05 19.69
C ASN A 130 4.84 31.54 19.80
N PHE A 131 5.69 31.94 18.87
CA PHE A 131 7.11 31.62 18.88
C PHE A 131 7.93 32.91 18.77
N SER A 132 8.56 33.32 19.88
CA SER A 132 9.55 34.42 19.92
C SER A 132 9.17 35.66 19.09
N GLY A 133 7.91 36.10 19.20
CA GLY A 133 7.39 37.28 18.49
C GLY A 133 6.63 37.00 17.19
N PHE A 134 6.63 35.75 16.69
CA PHE A 134 5.74 35.31 15.61
C PHE A 134 4.44 34.76 16.19
N ILE A 135 3.34 35.47 15.94
CA ILE A 135 1.99 35.10 16.41
C ILE A 135 1.25 34.45 15.25
N ILE A 136 0.96 33.16 15.37
CA ILE A 136 0.07 32.44 14.48
C ILE A 136 -1.34 32.53 15.08
N PRO A 137 -2.29 33.22 14.44
CA PRO A 137 -3.63 33.35 14.97
C PRO A 137 -4.36 32.00 15.00
N PRO A 138 -5.38 31.85 15.87
CA PRO A 138 -6.23 30.67 15.86
C PRO A 138 -6.91 30.50 14.50
N LEU A 139 -6.95 29.27 14.00
CA LEU A 139 -7.56 28.94 12.71
C LEU A 139 -8.54 27.78 12.86
N PHE A 140 -9.71 27.91 12.27
CA PHE A 140 -10.69 26.84 12.23
C PHE A 140 -10.53 26.02 10.95
N ILE A 141 -10.20 24.74 11.10
CA ILE A 141 -10.10 23.77 10.02
C ILE A 141 -11.43 23.01 9.97
N GLY A 142 -12.23 23.32 8.95
CA GLY A 142 -13.49 22.61 8.69
C GLY A 142 -13.24 21.14 8.33
N VAL A 143 -14.28 20.31 8.49
CA VAL A 143 -14.22 18.86 8.24
C VAL A 143 -13.66 18.54 6.85
N PHE A 144 -14.07 19.26 5.80
CA PHE A 144 -13.55 19.05 4.45
C PHE A 144 -12.03 19.21 4.37
N LEU A 145 -11.49 20.29 4.95
CA LEU A 145 -10.05 20.52 4.99
C LEU A 145 -9.34 19.47 5.85
N SER A 146 -9.96 18.99 6.91
CA SER A 146 -9.42 17.87 7.69
C SER A 146 -9.22 16.62 6.85
N TYR A 147 -10.18 16.23 6.00
CA TYR A 147 -9.98 15.10 5.07
C TYR A 147 -8.85 15.35 4.08
N VAL A 148 -8.73 16.57 3.55
CA VAL A 148 -7.65 16.96 2.64
C VAL A 148 -6.29 16.83 3.34
N LEU A 149 -6.16 17.37 4.56
CA LEU A 149 -4.92 17.29 5.33
C LEU A 149 -4.58 15.85 5.72
N THR A 150 -5.54 15.08 6.24
CA THR A 150 -5.33 13.68 6.61
C THR A 150 -4.90 12.84 5.42
N SER A 151 -5.57 12.98 4.26
CA SER A 151 -5.19 12.22 3.06
C SER A 151 -3.80 12.58 2.54
N THR A 152 -3.43 13.87 2.65
CA THR A 152 -2.08 14.35 2.29
C THR A 152 -1.03 13.80 3.26
N LEU A 153 -1.31 13.84 4.58
CA LEU A 153 -0.44 13.30 5.62
C LEU A 153 -0.24 11.79 5.48
N LEU A 154 -1.31 11.03 5.22
CA LEU A 154 -1.21 9.59 4.96
C LEU A 154 -0.29 9.30 3.78
N ASN A 155 -0.43 10.06 2.70
CA ASN A 155 0.42 9.89 1.51
C ASN A 155 1.88 10.30 1.77
N ALA A 156 2.09 11.35 2.56
CA ALA A 156 3.41 11.81 2.99
C ALA A 156 4.10 10.78 3.89
N PHE A 157 3.44 10.31 4.95
CA PHE A 157 3.98 9.29 5.84
C PHE A 157 4.20 7.96 5.15
N HIS A 158 3.29 7.55 4.27
CA HIS A 158 3.49 6.35 3.46
C HIS A 158 4.75 6.46 2.62
N SER A 159 4.96 7.59 1.94
CA SER A 159 6.16 7.82 1.13
C SER A 159 7.41 7.88 2.00
N PHE A 160 7.35 8.54 3.15
CA PHE A 160 8.47 8.67 4.08
C PHE A 160 8.90 7.32 4.68
N ILE A 161 7.96 6.51 5.15
CA ILE A 161 8.23 5.19 5.74
C ILE A 161 8.70 4.23 4.66
N PHE A 162 8.05 4.22 3.49
CA PHE A 162 8.48 3.39 2.38
C PHE A 162 9.90 3.73 1.94
N TRP A 163 10.22 5.03 1.85
CA TRP A 163 11.57 5.51 1.55
C TRP A 163 12.57 5.08 2.62
N LEU A 164 12.21 5.21 3.90
CA LEU A 164 13.07 4.82 5.03
C LEU A 164 13.47 3.35 4.96
N ILE A 165 12.52 2.45 4.71
CA ILE A 165 12.80 1.00 4.66
C ILE A 165 13.46 0.59 3.33
N ARG A 166 13.29 1.36 2.25
CA ARG A 166 13.96 1.07 0.97
C ARG A 166 15.46 1.41 1.02
N LYS A 167 15.85 2.37 1.87
CA LYS A 167 17.24 2.83 1.96
C LYS A 167 18.24 1.76 2.43
N ASP A 168 17.77 0.70 3.08
CA ASP A 168 18.62 -0.37 3.62
C ASP A 168 18.98 -1.48 2.61
N SER A 169 18.67 -1.29 1.32
CA SER A 169 18.85 -2.31 0.26
C SER A 169 20.01 -2.03 -0.70
N GLU A 170 20.86 -1.04 -0.41
CA GLU A 170 22.08 -0.72 -1.17
C GLU A 170 23.34 -1.13 -0.41
#